data_AF-A0A2P4SEW8-F1
#
_entry.id   AF-A0A2P4SEW8-F1
#
_cell.length_a   1.000
_cell.length_b   1.000
_cell.length_c   1.000
_cell.angle_alpha   90.00
_cell.angle_beta   90.00
_cell.angle_gamma   90.00
#
_symmetry.space_group_name_H-M   'P 1'
#
loop_
_entity.id
_entity.type
_entity.pdbx_description
1 polymer ?
#
loop_
_entity_poly.entity_id
_entity_poly.type
_entity_poly.pdbx_seq_one_letter_code
_entity_poly.pdbx_strand_id
1 'polypeptide(L)'
;MLSAVFTVTNASVEEKNQVTPMSIGDDEQGYDLDLFCIPKHYADDLEKVYIPHGLIMDRTERLAREIMKGMGGHHIVALCVLKGGYKFFADLLDYIKALNRNSDKSIPMTVDFIRLKSYCVSIFAILCHLYIN
;
A
#
# COMPACT_ATOMS: atom_id res chain seq x y z
N MET A 1 6.55 6.49 16.19
CA MET A 1 7.82 6.09 15.55
C MET A 1 7.56 4.86 14.66
N LEU A 2 6.81 5.05 13.57
CA LEU A 2 6.71 4.06 12.48
C LEU A 2 6.63 4.87 11.18
N SER A 3 7.80 5.34 10.77
CA SER A 3 8.01 5.88 9.44
C SER A 3 7.81 4.71 8.47
N ALA A 4 6.74 4.76 7.68
CA ALA A 4 6.56 3.83 6.58
C ALA A 4 7.77 3.95 5.65
N VAL A 5 8.59 2.90 5.60
CA VAL A 5 9.69 2.80 4.63
C VAL A 5 9.07 2.53 3.27
N PHE A 6 8.71 3.62 2.59
CA PHE A 6 8.45 3.65 1.16
C PHE A 6 9.68 4.31 0.51
N THR A 7 10.75 3.55 0.28
CA THR A 7 11.91 4.06 -0.46
C THR A 7 11.61 3.97 -1.96
N VAL A 8 11.06 5.05 -2.51
CA VAL A 8 11.14 5.32 -3.95
C VAL A 8 12.53 5.90 -4.20
N THR A 9 13.44 5.12 -4.77
CA THR A 9 14.77 5.62 -5.15
C THR A 9 14.68 6.54 -6.36
N ASN A 10 14.96 7.82 -6.08
CA ASN A 10 15.34 8.92 -6.96
C ASN A 10 14.29 9.51 -7.92
N ALA A 11 13.44 10.36 -7.35
CA ALA A 11 13.41 11.77 -7.75
C ALA A 11 13.10 12.58 -6.48
N SER A 12 13.78 13.70 -6.29
CA SER A 12 13.64 14.58 -5.12
C SER A 12 12.17 14.93 -4.86
N VAL A 13 11.48 14.18 -4.00
CA VAL A 13 10.19 14.61 -3.45
C VAL A 13 10.53 15.57 -2.32
N GLU A 14 10.77 16.83 -2.69
CA GLU A 14 10.64 17.93 -1.74
C GLU A 14 9.26 17.82 -1.06
N GLU A 15 9.32 17.97 0.25
CA GLU A 15 8.29 17.73 1.27
C GLU A 15 7.04 18.62 1.12
N LYS A 16 6.26 18.53 0.03
CA LYS A 16 5.03 19.34 -0.14
C LYS A 16 3.91 18.67 -0.95
N ASN A 17 3.56 17.43 -0.66
CA ASN A 17 2.25 16.93 -1.11
C ASN A 17 1.63 16.04 -0.03
N GLN A 18 0.80 16.64 0.82
CA GLN A 18 0.30 16.04 2.03
C GLN A 18 -0.84 15.07 1.69
N VAL A 19 -0.49 13.84 1.33
CA VAL A 19 -1.43 12.72 1.47
C VAL A 19 -1.70 12.62 2.97
N THR A 20 -2.86 13.10 3.41
CA THR A 20 -3.22 13.01 4.82
C THR A 20 -3.32 11.53 5.17
N PRO A 21 -2.47 11.04 6.09
CA PRO A 21 -2.54 9.65 6.51
C PRO A 21 -3.94 9.39 7.06
N MET A 22 -4.48 8.21 6.77
CA MET A 22 -5.68 7.75 7.49
C MET A 22 -5.27 7.63 8.96
N SER A 23 -5.80 8.49 9.82
CA SER A 23 -5.58 8.42 11.27
C SER A 23 -6.54 7.42 11.85
N ILE A 24 -6.01 6.31 12.37
CA ILE A 24 -6.77 5.35 13.18
C ILE A 24 -6.42 5.70 14.63
N GLY A 25 -7.43 6.03 15.44
CA GLY A 25 -7.23 6.32 16.85
C GLY A 25 -6.93 5.04 17.65
N ASP A 26 -6.24 5.16 18.78
CA ASP A 26 -5.91 4.00 19.62
C ASP A 26 -7.16 3.32 20.21
N ASP A 27 -8.27 4.06 20.31
CA ASP A 27 -9.57 3.56 20.80
C ASP A 27 -10.45 2.92 19.70
N GLU A 28 -9.96 2.82 18.46
CA GLU A 28 -10.68 2.16 17.36
C GLU A 28 -10.81 0.66 17.62
N GLN A 29 -12.06 0.22 17.79
CA GLN A 29 -12.36 -1.17 18.12
C GLN A 29 -12.42 -2.08 16.89
N GLY A 30 -12.31 -1.56 15.66
CA GLY A 30 -12.48 -2.33 14.43
C GLY A 30 -13.93 -2.76 14.16
N TYR A 31 -14.13 -3.46 13.05
CA TYR A 31 -15.44 -3.93 12.57
C TYR A 31 -15.61 -5.43 12.85
N ASP A 32 -16.86 -5.82 13.12
CA ASP A 32 -17.23 -7.23 13.32
C ASP A 32 -17.02 -8.05 12.04
N LEU A 33 -16.60 -9.31 12.19
CA LEU A 33 -16.31 -10.25 11.12
C LEU A 33 -17.58 -10.60 10.32
N ASP A 34 -18.73 -10.67 11.01
CA ASP A 34 -20.03 -11.03 10.43
C ASP A 34 -20.53 -10.02 9.38
N LEU A 35 -19.96 -8.80 9.38
CA LEU A 35 -20.26 -7.76 8.39
C LEU A 35 -19.53 -7.97 7.06
N PHE A 36 -18.59 -8.91 6.98
CA PHE A 36 -17.75 -9.15 5.81
C PHE A 36 -17.78 -10.60 5.33
N CYS A 37 -17.49 -10.80 4.06
CA CYS A 37 -17.30 -12.13 3.50
C CYS A 37 -15.87 -12.62 3.78
N ILE A 38 -15.67 -13.27 4.92
CA ILE A 38 -14.38 -13.82 5.33
C ILE A 38 -14.30 -15.31 4.97
N PRO A 39 -13.17 -15.81 4.43
CA PRO A 39 -13.00 -17.23 4.17
C PRO A 39 -13.17 -18.06 5.45
N LYS A 40 -13.98 -19.12 5.38
CA LYS A 40 -14.38 -19.92 6.56
C LYS A 40 -13.20 -20.53 7.34
N HIS A 41 -12.08 -20.79 6.67
CA HIS A 41 -10.90 -21.37 7.30
C HIS A 41 -10.10 -20.37 8.16
N TYR A 42 -10.45 -19.07 8.12
CA TYR A 42 -9.87 -18.04 8.99
C TYR A 42 -10.88 -17.50 10.03
N ALA A 43 -12.11 -18.02 10.05
CA ALA A 43 -13.16 -17.49 10.92
C ALA A 43 -12.79 -17.60 12.41
N ASP A 44 -12.07 -18.65 12.80
CA ASP A 44 -11.65 -18.89 14.19
C ASP A 44 -10.32 -18.19 14.55
N ASP A 45 -9.55 -17.75 13.54
CA ASP A 45 -8.22 -17.14 13.72
C ASP A 45 -8.25 -15.60 13.71
N LEU A 46 -9.40 -15.01 13.36
CA LEU A 46 -9.60 -13.58 13.27
C LEU A 46 -10.51 -13.11 14.41
N GLU A 47 -10.21 -11.94 14.97
CA GLU A 47 -11.06 -11.33 16.00
C GLU A 47 -11.94 -10.24 15.39
N LYS A 48 -11.35 -9.31 14.63
CA LYS A 48 -12.03 -8.16 14.03
C LYS A 48 -11.35 -7.70 12.75
N VAL A 49 -12.09 -7.04 11.87
CA VAL A 49 -11.55 -6.36 10.68
C VAL A 49 -11.14 -4.94 11.07
N TYR A 50 -9.85 -4.61 10.99
CA TYR A 50 -9.37 -3.26 11.35
C TYR A 50 -9.53 -2.25 10.21
N ILE A 51 -9.19 -2.66 8.98
CA ILE A 51 -9.32 -1.84 7.78
C ILE A 51 -9.98 -2.68 6.70
N PRO A 52 -11.21 -2.34 6.26
CA PRO A 52 -11.88 -3.05 5.18
C PRO A 52 -11.17 -2.84 3.85
N HIS A 53 -11.24 -3.86 2.99
CA HIS A 53 -10.59 -3.86 1.68
C HIS A 53 -10.97 -2.64 0.81
N GLY A 54 -12.24 -2.22 0.83
CA GLY A 54 -12.69 -1.03 0.09
C GLY A 54 -11.93 0.25 0.48
N LEU A 55 -11.74 0.48 1.79
CA LEU A 55 -10.99 1.65 2.26
C LEU A 55 -9.52 1.61 1.85
N ILE A 56 -8.92 0.42 1.79
CA ILE A 56 -7.55 0.25 1.28
C ILE A 56 -7.52 0.63 -0.21
N MET A 57 -8.45 0.14 -1.01
CA MET A 57 -8.51 0.45 -2.44
C MET A 57 -8.70 1.94 -2.71
N ASP A 58 -9.63 2.61 -2.00
CA ASP A 58 -9.87 4.05 -2.13
C ASP A 58 -8.61 4.87 -1.79
N ARG A 59 -7.87 4.45 -0.76
CA ARG A 59 -6.62 5.10 -0.36
C ARG A 59 -5.50 4.85 -1.36
N THR A 60 -5.39 3.63 -1.89
CA THR A 60 -4.40 3.28 -2.92
C THR A 60 -4.65 4.07 -4.20
N GLU A 61 -5.91 4.26 -4.61
CA GLU A 61 -6.26 5.08 -5.79
C GLU A 61 -5.81 6.54 -5.58
N ARG A 62 -6.15 7.14 -4.44
CA ARG A 62 -5.72 8.51 -4.12
C ARG A 62 -4.20 8.64 -4.11
N LEU A 63 -3.50 7.67 -3.54
CA LEU A 63 -2.04 7.64 -3.53
C LEU A 63 -1.48 7.58 -4.96
N ALA A 64 -2.05 6.75 -5.83
CA ALA A 64 -1.63 6.66 -7.23
C ALA A 64 -1.75 7.99 -7.97
N ARG A 65 -2.85 8.73 -7.76
CA ARG A 65 -3.07 10.07 -8.35
C ARG A 65 -2.03 11.07 -7.88
N GLU A 66 -1.70 11.07 -6.59
CA GLU A 66 -0.70 11.97 -6.02
C GLU A 66 0.71 11.65 -6.49
N ILE A 67 1.07 10.36 -6.61
CA ILE A 67 2.34 9.93 -7.21
C ILE A 67 2.43 10.41 -8.66
N MET A 68 1.40 10.14 -9.47
CA MET A 68 1.36 10.57 -10.89
C MET A 68 1.49 12.09 -11.04
N LYS A 69 0.87 12.85 -10.14
CA LYS A 69 0.97 14.31 -10.11
C LYS A 69 2.38 14.78 -9.71
N GLY A 70 2.99 14.14 -8.71
CA GLY A 70 4.32 14.49 -8.20
C GLY A 70 5.47 14.14 -9.15
N MET A 71 5.32 13.09 -9.96
CA MET A 71 6.39 12.62 -10.86
C MET A 71 6.51 13.41 -12.17
N GLY A 72 5.57 14.31 -12.48
CA GLY A 72 5.74 15.35 -13.50
C GLY A 72 6.03 14.88 -14.94
N GLY A 73 5.81 13.60 -15.28
CA GLY A 73 6.13 13.05 -16.60
C GLY A 73 7.47 12.30 -16.70
N HIS A 74 8.23 12.19 -15.61
CA HIS A 74 9.52 11.50 -15.60
C HIS A 74 9.35 9.97 -15.51
N HIS A 75 10.31 9.22 -16.08
CA HIS A 75 10.34 7.77 -16.00
C HIS A 75 10.23 7.28 -14.55
N ILE A 76 9.30 6.35 -14.29
CA ILE A 76 9.00 5.84 -12.95
C ILE A 76 9.73 4.52 -12.73
N VAL A 77 10.48 4.41 -11.62
CA VAL A 77 11.01 3.13 -11.14
C VAL A 77 10.29 2.76 -9.85
N ALA A 78 9.52 1.69 -9.89
CA ALA A 78 8.72 1.21 -8.77
C ALA A 78 9.39 -0.01 -8.13
N LEU A 79 9.79 0.13 -6.86
CA LEU A 79 10.48 -0.92 -6.10
C LEU A 79 9.54 -1.59 -5.09
N CYS A 80 9.29 -2.88 -5.24
CA CYS A 80 8.44 -3.66 -4.35
C CYS A 80 9.26 -4.38 -3.28
N VAL A 81 8.90 -4.19 -2.01
CA VAL A 81 9.49 -4.92 -0.89
C VAL A 81 8.69 -6.20 -0.62
N LEU A 82 9.31 -7.35 -0.85
CA LEU A 82 8.72 -8.66 -0.62
C LEU A 82 8.90 -9.13 0.84
N LYS A 83 8.02 -10.01 1.36
CA LYS A 83 6.83 -10.58 0.69
C LYS A 83 5.55 -9.77 0.89
N GLY A 84 5.43 -9.06 2.02
CA GLY A 84 4.23 -8.33 2.46
C GLY A 84 3.65 -7.33 1.46
N GLY A 85 4.51 -6.64 0.72
CA GLY A 85 4.10 -5.52 -0.14
C GLY A 85 3.48 -5.92 -1.48
N TYR A 86 3.50 -7.19 -1.87
CA TYR A 86 3.17 -7.57 -3.25
C TYR A 86 1.74 -7.18 -3.67
N LYS A 87 0.76 -7.39 -2.78
CA LYS A 87 -0.65 -7.14 -3.07
C LYS A 87 -0.91 -5.63 -3.20
N PHE A 88 -0.50 -4.86 -2.20
CA PHE A 88 -0.57 -3.40 -2.24
C PHE A 88 0.15 -2.82 -3.46
N PHE A 89 1.34 -3.34 -3.77
CA PHE A 89 2.13 -2.89 -4.90
C PHE A 89 1.44 -3.20 -6.24
N ALA A 90 0.84 -4.38 -6.39
CA ALA A 90 0.07 -4.73 -7.57
C ALA A 90 -1.12 -3.79 -7.75
N ASP A 91 -1.93 -3.58 -6.70
CA ASP A 91 -3.08 -2.69 -6.72
C ASP A 91 -2.66 -1.25 -7.08
N LEU A 92 -1.59 -0.75 -6.46
CA LEU A 92 -1.03 0.57 -6.75
C LEU A 92 -0.57 0.70 -8.20
N LEU A 93 0.17 -0.27 -8.72
CA LEU A 93 0.62 -0.28 -10.10
C LEU A 93 -0.55 -0.29 -11.09
N ASP A 94 -1.62 -1.02 -10.79
CA ASP A 94 -2.79 -1.09 -11.66
C ASP A 94 -3.53 0.25 -11.71
N TYR A 95 -3.66 0.94 -10.57
CA TYR A 95 -4.16 2.32 -10.56
C TYR A 95 -3.25 3.29 -11.33
N ILE A 96 -1.93 3.22 -11.16
CA ILE A 96 -0.99 4.07 -11.91
C ILE A 96 -1.08 3.79 -13.41
N LYS A 97 -1.12 2.52 -13.83
CA LYS A 97 -1.28 2.14 -15.25
C LYS A 97 -2.60 2.64 -15.81
N ALA A 98 -3.68 2.54 -15.04
CA ALA A 98 -4.99 3.06 -15.46
C ALA A 98 -4.93 4.58 -15.68
N LEU A 99 -4.33 5.33 -14.75
CA LEU A 99 -4.13 6.79 -14.90
C LEU A 99 -3.24 7.14 -16.10
N ASN A 100 -2.18 6.36 -16.32
CA ASN A 100 -1.24 6.55 -17.42
C ASN A 100 -1.89 6.32 -18.80
N ARG A 101 -2.76 5.32 -18.93
CA ARG A 101 -3.50 5.03 -20.17
C ARG A 101 -4.57 6.08 -20.50
N ASN A 102 -5.14 6.72 -19.48
CA ASN A 102 -6.17 7.74 -19.62
C ASN A 102 -5.60 9.17 -19.72
N SER A 103 -4.28 9.32 -19.71
CA SER A 103 -3.57 10.59 -19.82
C SER A 103 -2.99 10.74 -21.22
N ASP A 104 -2.96 11.98 -21.75
CA ASP A 104 -2.36 12.28 -23.06
C ASP A 104 -0.84 12.03 -23.10
N LYS A 105 -0.21 11.88 -21.93
CA LYS A 105 1.23 11.60 -21.78
C LYS A 105 1.42 10.21 -21.16
N SER A 106 1.94 9.28 -21.95
CA SER A 106 2.36 7.96 -21.46
C SER A 106 3.77 8.02 -20.88
N ILE A 107 3.88 7.74 -19.58
CA ILE A 107 5.14 7.69 -18.84
C ILE A 107 5.63 6.23 -18.77
N PRO A 108 6.88 5.93 -19.16
CA PRO A 108 7.45 4.60 -19.00
C PRO A 108 7.66 4.26 -17.51
N MET A 109 7.41 3.00 -17.18
CA MET A 109 7.50 2.46 -15.83
C MET A 109 8.31 1.17 -15.81
N THR A 110 9.28 1.09 -14.90
CA THR A 110 10.07 -0.10 -14.60
C THR A 110 9.77 -0.58 -13.19
N VAL A 111 9.78 -1.89 -12.98
CA VAL A 111 9.43 -2.54 -11.71
C VAL A 111 10.59 -3.42 -11.25
N ASP A 112 11.00 -3.24 -10.00
CA ASP A 112 12.02 -4.06 -9.35
C ASP A 112 11.52 -4.65 -8.02
N PHE A 113 12.10 -5.77 -7.61
CA PHE A 113 11.72 -6.47 -6.38
C PHE A 113 12.92 -6.67 -5.47
N ILE A 114 12.78 -6.27 -4.20
CA ILE A 114 13.79 -6.51 -3.17
C ILE A 114 13.23 -7.31 -2.02
N ARG A 115 14.06 -8.19 -1.47
CA ARG A 115 13.76 -8.94 -0.25
C ARG A 115 14.68 -8.45 0.86
N LEU A 116 14.11 -7.75 1.83
CA LEU A 116 14.84 -7.33 3.02
C LEU A 116 14.92 -8.50 4.01
N LYS A 117 16.08 -8.67 4.64
CA LYS A 117 16.30 -9.63 5.72
C LYS A 117 16.64 -8.82 6.97
N SER A 118 15.62 -8.48 7.75
CA SER A 118 15.81 -7.76 9.01
C SER A 118 16.10 -8.76 10.13
N TYR A 119 17.15 -8.50 10.92
CA TYR A 119 17.58 -9.33 12.05
C TYR A 119 16.82 -8.98 13.34
N CYS A 120 15.50 -8.81 13.29
CA CYS A 120 14.65 -8.64 14.49
C CYS A 120 13.27 -9.24 14.23
N VAL A 121 13.04 -10.44 14.75
CA VAL A 121 11.84 -11.26 14.55
C VAL A 121 10.83 -10.94 15.66
N SER A 122 10.08 -9.83 15.58
CA SER A 122 8.91 -9.67 16.49
C SER A 122 7.79 -8.75 16.00
N ILE A 123 8.07 -7.62 15.33
CA ILE A 123 7.03 -6.58 15.12
C ILE A 123 6.54 -6.45 13.66
N PHE A 124 7.40 -6.67 12.67
CA PHE A 124 7.00 -6.51 11.26
C PHE A 124 6.27 -7.74 10.67
N ALA A 125 6.41 -8.90 11.30
CA ALA A 125 5.82 -10.15 10.81
C ALA A 125 4.30 -10.20 11.02
N ILE A 126 3.80 -9.61 12.12
CA ILE A 126 2.37 -9.66 12.47
C ILE A 126 1.52 -8.85 11.49
N LEU A 127 1.99 -7.65 11.10
CA LEU A 127 1.33 -6.82 10.08
C LEU A 127 1.32 -7.46 8.69
N CYS A 128 2.38 -8.17 8.29
CA CYS A 128 2.41 -8.88 7.02
C CYS A 128 1.52 -10.14 7.02
N HIS A 129 1.38 -10.84 8.15
CA HIS A 129 0.56 -12.04 8.25
C HIS A 129 -0.94 -11.73 8.23
N LEU A 130 -1.35 -10.55 8.72
CA LEU A 130 -2.73 -10.07 8.58
C LEU A 130 -3.07 -9.56 7.17
N TYR A 131 -2.08 -9.11 6.39
CA TYR A 131 -2.31 -8.61 5.03
C TYR A 131 -2.14 -9.69 3.94
N ILE A 132 -1.45 -10.79 4.28
CA ILE A 132 -1.28 -11.96 3.42
C ILE A 132 -1.72 -13.18 4.22
N ASN A 133 -3.01 -13.47 4.19
CA ASN A 133 -3.57 -14.79 3.93
C ASN A 133 -5.05 -14.62 3.58
#